data_AF-A0A9P1MH51-F1
#
_entry.id   AF-A0A9P1MH51-F1
#
_cell.length_a   1.000
_cell.length_b   1.000
_cell.length_c   1.000
_cell.angle_alpha   90.00
_cell.angle_beta   90.00
_cell.angle_gamma   90.00
#
_symmetry.space_group_name_H-M   'P 1'
#
loop_
_entity.id
_entity.type
_entity.pdbx_description
1 polymer ?
#
loop_
_entity_poly.entity_id
_entity_poly.type
_entity_poly.pdbx_seq_one_letter_code
_entity_poly.pdbx_strand_id
1 'polypeptide(L)'
;MLCFTLLQAGFKATYGRYDDSIQNPIKIPAKAAWLLQEMPSFIIPVYYLIRCNSWEGRFVLLLFIIHYAQRSFYYPAVMKSSKGSPIPIFLCASFFCTYNGFLQGASHGIHYRKDHFFSNPLTYIGTFLFFVGMFINIQSDSILRNLRKPGEVGYKIPLGGLFEYVSGANYFGEIVEWIGFALVARSLAS
;
A
#
# COMPACT_ATOMS: atom_id res chain seq x y z
N MET A 1 13.67 -4.50 -8.55
CA MET A 1 13.75 -5.41 -9.72
C MET A 1 13.82 -6.89 -9.34
N LEU A 2 14.69 -7.33 -8.43
CA LEU A 2 14.89 -8.76 -8.10
C LEU A 2 13.62 -9.50 -7.60
N CYS A 3 12.79 -8.85 -6.78
CA CYS A 3 11.56 -9.47 -6.25
C CYS A 3 10.49 -9.65 -7.33
N PHE A 4 10.41 -8.71 -8.28
CA PHE A 4 9.48 -8.78 -9.41
C PHE A 4 9.88 -9.89 -10.39
N THR A 5 11.19 -10.04 -10.65
CA THR A 5 11.71 -11.15 -11.47
C THR A 5 11.55 -12.51 -10.78
N LEU A 6 11.67 -12.59 -9.45
CA LEU A 6 11.43 -13.83 -8.69
C LEU A 6 9.94 -14.22 -8.70
N LEU A 7 9.02 -13.25 -8.59
CA LEU A 7 7.58 -13.48 -8.73
C LEU A 7 7.20 -13.90 -10.16
N GLN A 8 7.78 -13.27 -11.19
CA GLN A 8 7.60 -13.67 -12.59
C GLN A 8 8.18 -15.05 -12.90
N ALA A 9 9.24 -15.46 -12.20
CA ALA A 9 9.82 -16.80 -12.27
C ALA A 9 9.01 -17.87 -11.49
N GLY A 10 7.85 -17.51 -10.92
CA GLY A 10 6.94 -18.45 -10.26
C GLY A 10 7.23 -18.70 -8.78
N PHE A 11 8.21 -18.02 -8.18
CA PHE A 11 8.45 -18.10 -6.74
C PHE A 11 7.37 -17.32 -5.98
N LYS A 12 6.52 -18.02 -5.23
CA LYS A 12 5.51 -17.40 -4.37
C LYS A 12 6.18 -16.68 -3.20
N ALA A 13 5.74 -15.47 -2.88
CA ALA A 13 6.15 -14.80 -1.66
C ALA A 13 5.72 -15.65 -0.45
N THR A 14 6.69 -16.17 0.30
CA THR A 14 6.49 -17.08 1.45
C THR A 14 6.05 -16.32 2.70
N TYR A 15 4.90 -15.64 2.63
CA TYR A 15 4.27 -14.96 3.77
C TYR A 15 2.77 -15.30 3.84
N GLY A 16 2.22 -15.27 5.06
CA GLY A 16 0.80 -15.47 5.30
C GLY A 16 0.30 -16.87 4.95
N ARG A 17 -0.28 -17.03 3.75
CA ARG A 17 -0.88 -18.30 3.25
C ARG A 17 0.16 -19.31 2.79
N TYR A 18 1.29 -18.83 2.27
CA TYR A 18 2.34 -19.65 1.67
C TYR A 18 3.59 -19.74 2.56
N ASP A 19 3.43 -19.57 3.87
CA ASP A 19 4.49 -19.80 4.86
C ASP A 19 4.67 -21.31 5.03
N ASP A 20 5.50 -21.91 4.17
CA ASP A 20 6.02 -23.26 4.36
C ASP A 20 7.02 -23.20 5.52
N SER A 21 6.60 -23.73 6.66
CA SER A 21 7.23 -23.58 7.99
C SER A 21 8.61 -24.25 8.14
N ILE A 22 9.37 -24.47 7.07
CA ILE A 22 10.58 -25.32 7.09
C ILE A 22 11.89 -24.54 6.89
N GLN A 23 11.91 -23.28 6.41
CA GLN A 23 13.19 -22.66 5.99
C GLN A 23 13.63 -21.31 6.60
N ASN A 24 12.86 -20.62 7.45
CA ASN A 24 13.32 -19.36 8.05
C ASN A 24 12.96 -19.21 9.55
N PRO A 25 13.93 -19.38 10.47
CA PRO A 25 13.66 -19.45 11.92
C PRO A 25 13.45 -18.08 12.58
N ILE A 26 13.92 -16.97 12.00
CA ILE A 26 13.77 -15.64 12.61
C ILE A 26 12.62 -14.88 11.93
N LYS A 27 11.55 -14.64 12.70
CA LYS A 27 10.36 -13.91 12.26
C LYS A 27 10.17 -12.67 13.12
N ILE A 28 9.89 -11.53 12.49
CA ILE A 28 9.56 -10.29 13.17
C ILE A 28 8.07 -10.31 13.54
N PRO A 29 7.65 -9.83 14.73
CA PRO A 29 6.24 -9.73 15.07
C PRO A 29 5.46 -9.01 13.97
N ALA A 30 4.33 -9.58 13.54
CA ALA A 30 3.61 -9.12 12.34
C ALA A 30 3.32 -7.62 12.37
N LYS A 31 2.85 -7.09 13.50
CA LYS A 31 2.51 -5.67 13.67
C LYS A 31 3.74 -4.77 13.50
N ALA A 32 4.87 -5.16 14.10
CA ALA A 32 6.12 -4.42 13.99
C ALA A 32 6.68 -4.48 12.57
N ALA A 33 6.63 -5.65 11.91
CA ALA A 33 7.07 -5.80 10.53
C ALA A 33 6.26 -4.89 9.59
N TRP A 34 4.93 -4.91 9.68
CA TRP A 34 4.07 -4.06 8.86
C TRP A 34 4.25 -2.56 9.13
N LEU A 35 4.36 -2.17 10.41
CA LEU A 35 4.63 -0.78 10.75
C LEU A 35 5.97 -0.32 10.15
N LEU A 36 7.05 -1.04 10.44
CA LEU A 36 8.41 -0.64 10.07
C LEU A 36 8.66 -0.71 8.56
N GLN A 37 8.06 -1.68 7.84
CA GLN A 37 8.30 -1.82 6.40
C GLN A 37 7.61 -0.72 5.59
N GLU A 38 6.43 -0.27 5.99
CA GLU A 38 5.62 0.72 5.23
C GLU A 38 5.95 2.16 5.63
N MET A 39 6.39 2.38 6.88
CA MET A 39 6.64 3.71 7.45
C MET A 39 7.57 4.63 6.62
N PRO A 40 8.62 4.13 5.93
CA PRO A 40 9.44 4.99 5.05
C PRO A 40 8.63 5.68 3.95
N SER A 41 7.62 5.02 3.39
CA SER A 41 6.70 5.61 2.39
C SER A 41 5.72 6.63 2.99
N PHE A 42 5.63 6.75 4.31
CA PHE A 42 4.93 7.87 4.95
C PHE A 42 5.90 9.02 5.28
N ILE A 43 7.00 8.73 5.99
CA ILE A 43 7.91 9.75 6.52
C ILE A 43 8.60 10.54 5.40
N ILE A 44 9.10 9.86 4.36
CA ILE A 44 9.87 10.50 3.29
C ILE A 44 8.97 11.49 2.51
N PRO A 45 7.76 11.11 2.04
CA PRO A 45 6.84 12.07 1.42
C PRO A 45 6.39 13.22 2.32
N VAL A 46 6.22 13.00 3.63
CA VAL A 46 5.90 14.09 4.58
C VAL A 46 7.03 15.12 4.63
N TYR A 47 8.30 14.67 4.65
CA TYR A 47 9.44 15.57 4.56
C TYR A 47 9.42 16.43 3.28
N TYR A 48 9.11 15.81 2.13
CA TYR A 48 8.97 16.53 0.86
C TYR A 48 7.76 17.46 0.83
N LEU A 49 6.64 17.07 1.44
CA LEU A 49 5.41 17.88 1.52
C LEU A 49 5.67 19.21 2.23
N ILE A 50 6.41 19.20 3.35
CA ILE A 50 6.74 20.40 4.12
C ILE A 50 7.60 21.37 3.30
N ARG A 51 8.46 20.85 2.42
CA ARG A 51 9.36 21.64 1.56
C ARG A 51 8.76 21.98 0.20
N CYS A 52 7.61 21.42 -0.14
CA CYS A 52 6.98 21.60 -1.43
C CYS A 52 6.38 23.00 -1.54
N ASN A 53 6.73 23.72 -2.61
CA ASN A 53 6.27 25.10 -2.86
C ASN A 53 5.09 25.17 -3.85
N SER A 54 4.64 24.04 -4.41
CA SER A 54 3.53 23.99 -5.37
C SER A 54 2.28 23.39 -4.73
N TRP A 55 1.10 23.95 -5.03
CA TRP A 55 -0.16 23.43 -4.51
C TRP A 55 -0.52 22.08 -5.16
N GLU A 56 -0.15 21.91 -6.41
CA GLU A 56 -0.34 20.70 -7.20
C GLU A 56 0.49 19.55 -6.64
N GLY A 57 1.76 19.80 -6.32
CA GLY A 57 2.67 18.81 -5.74
C GLY A 57 2.21 18.39 -4.35
N ARG A 58 1.80 19.38 -3.51
CA ARG A 58 1.19 19.11 -2.20
C ARG A 58 -0.05 18.23 -2.30
N PHE A 59 -0.94 18.50 -3.26
CA PHE A 59 -2.16 17.71 -3.44
C PHE A 59 -1.86 16.25 -3.79
N VAL A 60 -0.95 16.00 -4.74
CA VAL A 60 -0.55 14.63 -5.10
C VAL A 60 0.11 13.93 -3.92
N LEU A 61 1.05 14.59 -3.24
CA LEU A 61 1.73 14.03 -2.06
C LEU A 61 0.74 13.71 -0.93
N LEU A 62 -0.30 14.52 -0.73
CA LEU A 62 -1.32 14.28 0.29
C LEU A 62 -2.08 12.98 0.03
N LEU A 63 -2.45 12.67 -1.22
CA LEU A 63 -3.10 11.39 -1.55
C LEU A 63 -2.19 10.22 -1.17
N PHE A 64 -0.91 10.29 -1.55
CA PHE A 64 0.09 9.27 -1.20
C PHE A 64 0.26 9.11 0.32
N ILE A 65 0.35 10.23 1.05
CA ILE A 65 0.52 10.25 2.50
C ILE A 65 -0.73 9.68 3.20
N ILE A 66 -1.94 9.99 2.72
CA ILE A 66 -3.19 9.47 3.28
C ILE A 66 -3.23 7.93 3.16
N HIS A 67 -2.86 7.38 2.01
CA HIS A 67 -2.75 5.94 1.81
C HIS A 67 -1.76 5.32 2.81
N TYR A 68 -0.53 5.83 2.84
CA TYR A 68 0.50 5.27 3.72
C TYR A 68 0.25 5.55 5.21
N ALA A 69 -0.48 6.60 5.57
CA ALA A 69 -0.94 6.78 6.95
C ALA A 69 -1.91 5.67 7.37
N GLN A 70 -2.85 5.32 6.48
CA GLN A 70 -3.76 4.20 6.72
C GLN A 70 -2.98 2.87 6.79
N ARG A 71 -2.02 2.64 5.89
CA ARG A 71 -1.27 1.37 5.82
C ARG A 71 -0.21 1.19 6.90
N SER A 72 0.48 2.26 7.30
CA SER A 72 1.52 2.21 8.33
C SER A 72 0.96 2.23 9.74
N PHE A 73 -0.10 3.01 10.00
CA PHE A 73 -0.60 3.19 11.37
C PHE A 73 -1.91 2.47 11.63
N TYR A 74 -2.94 2.72 10.81
CA TYR A 74 -4.26 2.16 11.07
C TYR A 74 -4.29 0.65 10.86
N TYR A 75 -3.82 0.17 9.71
CA TYR A 75 -3.85 -1.26 9.35
C TYR A 75 -3.10 -2.15 10.35
N PRO A 76 -1.86 -1.83 10.79
CA PRO A 76 -1.13 -2.69 11.73
C PRO A 76 -1.72 -2.62 13.14
N ALA A 77 -2.31 -1.47 13.54
CA ALA A 77 -2.98 -1.33 14.83
C ALA A 77 -4.17 -2.29 14.98
N VAL A 78 -4.99 -2.41 13.92
CA VAL A 78 -6.21 -3.24 13.89
C VAL A 78 -5.97 -4.68 13.40
N MET A 79 -4.73 -5.02 13.02
CA MET A 79 -4.38 -6.35 12.54
C MET A 79 -4.45 -7.40 13.67
N LYS A 80 -5.03 -8.57 13.35
CA LYS A 80 -5.17 -9.72 14.27
C LYS A 80 -4.19 -10.88 13.99
N SER A 81 -3.24 -10.72 13.08
CA SER A 81 -2.29 -11.78 12.71
C SER A 81 -1.28 -12.05 13.83
N SER A 82 -1.16 -13.32 14.24
CA SER A 82 -0.12 -13.82 15.16
C SER A 82 1.11 -14.38 14.44
N LYS A 83 1.04 -14.59 13.12
CA LYS A 83 2.15 -15.15 12.32
C LYS A 83 3.14 -14.05 11.97
N GLY A 84 4.36 -14.14 12.51
CA GLY A 84 5.44 -13.20 12.23
C GLY A 84 5.86 -13.18 10.76
N SER A 85 6.48 -12.07 10.33
CA SER A 85 6.98 -11.88 8.97
C SER A 85 8.42 -12.38 8.84
N PRO A 86 8.74 -13.21 7.82
CA PRO A 86 10.12 -13.58 7.51
C PRO A 86 10.98 -12.36 7.19
N ILE A 87 12.20 -12.33 7.74
CA ILE A 87 13.15 -11.21 7.55
C ILE A 87 13.39 -10.85 6.07
N PRO A 88 13.61 -11.80 5.13
CA PRO A 88 13.89 -11.43 3.74
C PRO A 88 12.73 -10.65 3.11
N ILE A 89 11.49 -11.03 3.40
CA ILE A 89 10.29 -10.37 2.87
C ILE A 89 10.17 -8.97 3.46
N PHE A 90 10.36 -8.85 4.78
CA PHE A 90 10.38 -7.56 5.46
C PHE A 90 11.43 -6.61 4.88
N LEU A 91 12.67 -7.08 4.64
CA LEU A 91 13.74 -6.26 4.08
C LEU A 91 13.44 -5.82 2.65
N CYS A 92 12.92 -6.72 1.80
CA CYS A 92 12.52 -6.37 0.45
C CYS A 92 11.38 -5.34 0.43
N ALA A 93 10.36 -5.51 1.27
CA ALA A 93 9.26 -4.56 1.40
C ALA A 93 9.75 -3.19 1.92
N SER A 94 10.62 -3.19 2.92
CA SER A 94 11.19 -1.96 3.48
C SER A 94 12.03 -1.19 2.46
N PHE A 95 12.85 -1.91 1.68
CA PHE A 95 13.63 -1.31 0.59
C PHE A 95 12.71 -0.71 -0.47
N PHE A 96 11.69 -1.46 -0.90
CA PHE A 96 10.71 -0.99 -1.87
C PHE A 96 9.99 0.27 -1.38
N CYS A 97 9.48 0.27 -0.13
CA CYS A 97 8.77 1.42 0.43
C CYS A 97 9.68 2.63 0.63
N THR A 98 10.94 2.41 0.97
CA THR A 98 11.93 3.51 1.06
C THR A 98 12.15 4.12 -0.32
N TYR A 99 12.41 3.29 -1.32
CA TYR A 99 12.67 3.75 -2.69
C TYR A 99 11.44 4.40 -3.32
N ASN A 100 10.26 3.79 -3.19
CA ASN A 100 8.99 4.35 -3.69
C ASN A 100 8.65 5.67 -3.00
N GLY A 101 8.76 5.73 -1.67
CA GLY A 101 8.54 6.97 -0.91
C GLY A 101 9.49 8.09 -1.33
N PHE A 102 10.75 7.77 -1.59
CA PHE A 102 11.73 8.72 -2.13
C PHE A 102 11.36 9.19 -3.54
N LEU A 103 11.08 8.29 -4.48
CA LEU A 103 10.72 8.65 -5.85
C LEU A 103 9.49 9.54 -5.89
N GLN A 104 8.43 9.15 -5.19
CA GLN A 104 7.18 9.91 -5.17
C GLN A 104 7.35 11.26 -4.46
N GLY A 105 8.09 11.26 -3.34
CA GLY A 105 8.44 12.47 -2.59
C GLY A 105 9.25 13.46 -3.43
N ALA A 106 10.33 13.01 -4.08
CA ALA A 106 11.20 13.86 -4.87
C ALA A 106 10.51 14.38 -6.14
N SER A 107 9.84 13.49 -6.89
CA SER A 107 9.15 13.81 -8.14
C SER A 107 8.07 14.88 -7.92
N HIS A 108 7.24 14.70 -6.88
CA HIS A 108 6.12 15.59 -6.61
C HIS A 108 6.44 16.77 -5.68
N GLY A 109 7.47 16.65 -4.85
CA GLY A 109 7.83 17.65 -3.84
C GLY A 109 8.74 18.77 -4.34
N ILE A 110 9.64 18.50 -5.28
CA ILE A 110 10.67 19.47 -5.68
C ILE A 110 10.22 20.30 -6.89
N HIS A 111 9.82 19.65 -7.98
CA HIS A 111 9.64 20.31 -9.29
C HIS A 111 8.23 20.17 -9.88
N TYR A 112 7.32 19.49 -9.20
CA TYR A 112 6.00 19.22 -9.77
C TYR A 112 5.13 20.47 -9.82
N ARG A 113 4.96 20.98 -11.04
CA ARG A 113 4.00 22.01 -11.40
C ARG A 113 3.34 21.59 -12.69
N LYS A 114 2.00 21.60 -12.70
CA LYS A 114 1.22 21.37 -13.90
C LYS A 114 0.25 22.51 -14.08
N ASP A 115 0.34 23.16 -15.22
CA ASP A 115 -0.63 24.18 -15.59
C ASP A 115 -2.03 23.57 -15.63
N HIS A 116 -3.02 24.35 -15.18
CA HIS A 116 -4.42 23.96 -15.13
C HIS A 116 -4.68 22.67 -14.33
N PHE A 117 -3.83 22.31 -13.37
CA PHE A 117 -3.98 21.09 -12.58
C PHE A 117 -5.38 20.96 -11.96
N PHE A 118 -5.86 22.01 -11.28
CA PHE A 118 -7.19 22.02 -10.65
C PHE A 118 -8.34 22.19 -11.65
N SER A 119 -8.07 22.53 -12.91
CA SER A 119 -9.13 22.63 -13.93
C SER A 119 -9.19 21.40 -14.83
N ASN A 120 -8.23 20.47 -14.71
CA ASN A 120 -8.16 19.29 -15.54
C ASN A 120 -9.16 18.22 -15.06
N PRO A 121 -10.05 17.71 -15.93
CA PRO A 121 -11.01 16.66 -15.56
C PRO A 121 -10.37 15.39 -14.98
N LEU A 122 -9.15 15.05 -15.42
CA LEU A 122 -8.41 13.87 -14.94
C LEU A 122 -8.05 13.98 -13.46
N THR A 123 -7.83 15.19 -12.94
CA THR A 123 -7.58 15.41 -11.51
C THR A 123 -8.80 14.96 -10.70
N TYR A 124 -10.00 15.35 -11.12
CA TYR A 124 -11.24 14.98 -10.42
C TYR A 124 -11.58 13.50 -10.57
N ILE A 125 -11.48 12.95 -11.78
CA ILE A 125 -11.73 11.52 -12.05
C ILE A 125 -10.72 10.67 -11.27
N GLY A 126 -9.44 11.05 -11.31
CA GLY A 126 -8.37 10.36 -10.60
C GLY A 126 -8.54 10.40 -9.09
N THR A 127 -8.88 11.56 -8.52
CA THR A 127 -9.17 11.68 -7.08
C THR A 127 -10.40 10.86 -6.67
N PHE A 128 -11.45 10.83 -7.49
CA PHE A 128 -12.62 9.98 -7.24
C PHE A 128 -12.24 8.50 -7.23
N LEU A 129 -11.52 8.03 -8.25
CA LEU A 129 -11.04 6.65 -8.32
C LEU A 129 -10.12 6.29 -7.15
N PHE A 130 -9.26 7.23 -6.75
CA PHE A 130 -8.38 7.06 -5.59
C PHE A 130 -9.18 6.72 -4.33
N PHE A 131 -10.17 7.55 -3.97
CA PHE A 131 -10.97 7.31 -2.76
C PHE A 131 -11.90 6.11 -2.87
N VAL A 132 -12.44 5.80 -4.06
CA VAL A 132 -13.22 4.57 -4.28
C VAL A 132 -12.34 3.34 -4.09
N GLY A 133 -11.14 3.33 -4.65
CA GLY A 133 -10.17 2.24 -4.47
C GLY A 133 -9.77 2.06 -3.01
N MET A 134 -9.44 3.17 -2.33
CA MET A 134 -9.09 3.17 -0.91
C MET A 134 -10.25 2.63 -0.03
N PHE A 135 -11.50 3.04 -0.32
CA PHE A 135 -12.67 2.53 0.38
C PHE A 135 -12.83 1.01 0.20
N ILE A 136 -12.74 0.51 -1.04
CA ILE A 136 -12.82 -0.92 -1.34
C ILE A 136 -11.70 -1.68 -0.60
N ASN A 137 -10.48 -1.15 -0.60
CA ASN A 137 -9.34 -1.74 0.09
C ASN A 137 -9.60 -1.87 1.60
N ILE A 138 -9.97 -0.77 2.26
CA ILE A 138 -10.25 -0.74 3.70
C ILE A 138 -11.41 -1.65 4.08
N GLN A 139 -12.51 -1.62 3.31
CA GLN A 139 -13.67 -2.47 3.55
C GLN A 139 -13.30 -3.94 3.43
N SER A 140 -12.56 -4.30 2.39
CA SER A 140 -12.13 -5.68 2.14
C SER A 140 -11.17 -6.18 3.22
N ASP A 141 -10.21 -5.35 3.64
CA ASP A 141 -9.31 -5.66 4.75
C ASP A 141 -10.08 -5.82 6.07
N SER A 142 -11.13 -5.02 6.30
CA SER A 142 -12.01 -5.18 7.46
C SER A 142 -12.75 -6.53 7.44
N ILE A 143 -13.28 -6.95 6.28
CA ILE A 143 -13.91 -8.27 6.12
C ILE A 143 -12.89 -9.37 6.43
N LEU A 144 -11.70 -9.34 5.81
CA LEU A 144 -10.64 -10.34 6.01
C LEU A 144 -10.21 -10.44 7.48
N ARG A 145 -10.06 -9.30 8.17
CA ARG A 145 -9.71 -9.25 9.60
C ARG A 145 -10.80 -9.83 10.50
N ASN A 146 -12.06 -9.82 10.07
CA ASN A 146 -13.18 -10.32 10.85
C ASN A 146 -13.56 -11.77 10.52
N LEU A 147 -12.95 -12.38 9.50
CA LEU A 147 -13.10 -13.81 9.23
C LEU A 147 -12.55 -14.70 10.35
N ARG A 148 -11.56 -14.22 11.12
CA ARG A 148 -10.95 -14.99 12.21
C ARG A 148 -11.40 -14.46 13.56
N LYS A 149 -11.92 -15.36 14.41
CA LYS A 149 -11.99 -15.11 15.85
C LYS A 149 -10.59 -15.22 16.46
N PRO A 150 -10.28 -14.51 17.57
CA PRO A 150 -9.01 -14.69 18.27
C PRO A 150 -8.78 -16.17 18.60
N GLY A 151 -7.67 -16.75 18.13
CA GLY A 151 -7.30 -18.16 18.36
C GLY A 151 -7.67 -19.16 17.25
N GLU A 152 -8.46 -18.78 16.23
CA GLU A 152 -8.76 -19.67 15.10
C GLU A 152 -7.63 -19.67 14.05
N VAL A 153 -7.22 -20.87 13.61
CA VAL A 153 -6.10 -21.07 12.65
C VAL A 153 -6.56 -21.51 11.24
N GLY A 154 -7.87 -21.64 11.00
CA GLY A 154 -8.45 -22.12 9.74
C GLY A 154 -8.60 -21.04 8.65
N TYR A 155 -8.49 -21.44 7.38
CA TYR A 155 -8.87 -20.61 6.23
C TYR A 155 -10.40 -20.63 6.04
N LYS A 156 -11.00 -19.45 5.90
CA LYS A 156 -12.44 -19.28 5.60
C LYS A 156 -12.58 -18.48 4.31
N ILE A 157 -13.62 -18.77 3.55
CA ILE A 157 -13.94 -18.05 2.32
C ILE A 157 -14.49 -16.66 2.74
N PRO A 158 -13.93 -15.55 2.23
CA PRO A 158 -14.48 -14.22 2.46
C PRO A 158 -15.84 -14.09 1.78
N LEU A 159 -16.83 -13.58 2.50
CA LEU A 159 -18.17 -13.29 1.98
C LEU A 159 -18.52 -11.82 2.25
N GLY A 160 -19.30 -11.22 1.35
CA GLY A 160 -19.78 -9.85 1.44
C GLY A 160 -18.91 -8.81 0.73
N GLY A 161 -19.52 -7.68 0.37
CA GLY A 161 -18.85 -6.62 -0.37
C GLY A 161 -18.35 -7.09 -1.73
N LEU A 162 -17.16 -6.65 -2.13
CA LEU A 162 -16.62 -6.99 -3.45
C LEU A 162 -16.08 -8.44 -3.56
N PHE A 163 -15.99 -9.17 -2.44
CA PHE A 163 -15.60 -10.58 -2.46
C PHE A 163 -16.61 -11.49 -3.15
N GLU A 164 -17.85 -11.02 -3.36
CA GLU A 164 -18.86 -11.72 -4.15
C GLU A 164 -18.53 -11.75 -5.66
N TYR A 165 -17.66 -10.84 -6.11
CA TYR A 165 -17.30 -10.69 -7.53
C TYR A 165 -15.86 -11.09 -7.81
N VAL A 166 -14.93 -10.82 -6.88
CA VAL A 166 -13.50 -11.04 -7.06
C VAL A 166 -12.86 -11.65 -5.82
N SER A 167 -11.99 -12.65 -6.01
CA SER A 167 -11.32 -13.36 -4.90
C SER A 167 -10.35 -12.48 -4.09
N GLY A 168 -9.81 -11.42 -4.71
CA GLY A 168 -8.83 -10.50 -4.11
C GLY A 168 -9.36 -9.07 -4.05
N ALA A 169 -10.52 -8.86 -3.42
CA ALA A 169 -11.19 -7.55 -3.37
C ALA A 169 -10.31 -6.42 -2.81
N ASN A 170 -9.46 -6.70 -1.82
CA ASN A 170 -8.53 -5.71 -1.27
C ASN A 170 -7.46 -5.29 -2.29
N TYR A 171 -6.88 -6.24 -3.03
CA TYR A 171 -5.92 -5.95 -4.09
C TYR A 171 -6.58 -5.21 -5.25
N PHE A 172 -7.81 -5.54 -5.61
CA PHE A 172 -8.56 -4.80 -6.62
C PHE A 172 -8.74 -3.33 -6.21
N GLY A 173 -9.15 -3.08 -4.96
CA GLY A 173 -9.26 -1.72 -4.43
C GLY A 173 -7.95 -0.94 -4.52
N GLU A 174 -6.85 -1.57 -4.12
CA GLU A 174 -5.51 -0.97 -4.17
C GLU A 174 -5.07 -0.66 -5.61
N ILE A 175 -5.39 -1.53 -6.58
CA ILE A 175 -5.13 -1.26 -8.01
C ILE A 175 -5.94 -0.05 -8.50
N VAL A 176 -7.24 0.01 -8.19
CA VAL A 176 -8.09 1.15 -8.57
C VAL A 176 -7.58 2.45 -7.93
N GLU A 177 -7.14 2.38 -6.67
CA GLU A 177 -6.56 3.50 -5.95
C GLU A 177 -5.32 4.05 -6.66
N TRP A 178 -4.37 3.18 -7.01
CA TRP A 178 -3.13 3.59 -7.69
C TRP A 178 -3.35 4.03 -9.15
N ILE A 179 -4.36 3.50 -9.85
CA ILE A 179 -4.80 4.03 -11.15
C ILE A 179 -5.32 5.46 -10.98
N GLY A 180 -6.15 5.70 -9.97
CA GLY A 180 -6.63 7.03 -9.62
C GLY A 180 -5.48 7.99 -9.32
N PHE A 181 -4.52 7.56 -8.48
CA PHE A 181 -3.31 8.32 -8.18
C PHE A 181 -2.53 8.69 -9.44
N ALA A 182 -2.28 7.72 -10.34
CA ALA A 182 -1.55 7.94 -11.58
C ALA A 182 -2.27 8.95 -12.51
N LEU A 183 -3.60 8.94 -12.55
CA LEU A 183 -4.40 9.92 -13.30
C LEU A 183 -4.31 11.34 -12.73
N VAL A 184 -4.15 11.49 -11.41
CA VAL A 184 -3.92 12.80 -10.78
C VAL A 184 -2.48 13.28 -11.00
N ALA A 185 -1.52 12.41 -10.68
CA ALA A 185 -0.08 12.69 -10.75
C ALA A 185 0.38 12.95 -12.20
N ARG A 186 -0.20 12.23 -13.18
CA ARG A 186 0.14 12.35 -14.61
C ARG A 186 1.66 12.38 -14.86
N SER A 187 2.44 11.70 -14.03
CA SER A 187 3.88 11.69 -14.05
C SER A 187 4.34 10.25 -14.28
N LEU A 188 5.38 10.09 -15.09
CA LEU A 188 6.23 8.92 -14.98
C LEU A 188 7.07 9.19 -13.72
N ALA A 189 6.96 8.34 -12.71
CA ALA A 189 7.81 8.43 -11.54
C ALA A 189 9.26 8.10 -11.99
N SER A 190 9.98 9.11 -12.45
CA SER A 190 11.38 9.06 -12.90
C SER A 190 12.28 9.72 -11.88
#